data_AF-A0A0C9ZPP1-F1
#
_entry.id   AF-A0A0C9ZPP1-F1
#
_cell.length_a   1.000
_cell.length_b   1.000
_cell.length_c   1.000
_cell.angle_alpha   90.00
_cell.angle_beta   90.00
_cell.angle_gamma   90.00
#
_symmetry.space_group_name_H-M   'P 1'
#
loop_
_entity.id
_entity.type
_entity.pdbx_description
1 polymer ?
#
loop_
_entity_poly.entity_id
_entity_poly.type
_entity_poly.pdbx_seq_one_letter_code
_entity_poly.pdbx_strand_id
1 'polypeptide(L)'
;MARPYSLSRRETTLVLCSVMIFLVFYNFDTTSSLFANPNLPGKSSNPTADGGLDMDIYGDWVSDERRISSVHKQQEEKEDGSQGNIWLKSDRVPEAQKQVIFGDIGVNDGFMPWGKDIPETRIVKHVAGFSIMDNVIMCNGTIFIVTDSPSSFPSLGSIASSADNSREAPLLGEWEILSIEQARDTLGSYGGLIQGASWLSYDAIPSNYTLFSLWRTHSSLNTSTSPDSFHPPRRLLFPNIPTYKGIQPDLNGPIIRRQRSDSGFHPYLPKAAFPSLGLMYKEDWEDYALMEVPFVFERLVVADFGAAARSANDMPPFTLPLVGLNASKEWWEPIRQNLAKFLRVDHHAQNLNSGQEKTVVTYISHQDATSGSRLRSGDHNALVNALETLHESNDFEVNIVSSEGPWVERLSAVAQSNVILGVYGDSLADSVFLRPSGHSALMEFFPSDVFTRDAETAVRSLGIHYIAWWNDRRFENDSFPPVAPGSDLTQEIRIDPAAVVHAILEVVTRV
;
A
#
# COMPACT_ATOMS: atom_id res chain seq x y z
N MET A 1 36.08 42.77 -16.68
CA MET A 1 35.67 43.07 -18.07
C MET A 1 35.66 41.77 -18.86
N ALA A 2 34.50 41.11 -18.96
CA ALA A 2 34.34 39.88 -19.73
C ALA A 2 34.01 40.24 -21.19
N ARG A 3 34.78 39.69 -22.14
CA ARG A 3 34.53 39.85 -23.59
C ARG A 3 33.25 39.07 -23.97
N PRO A 4 32.37 39.60 -24.83
CA PRO A 4 31.21 38.86 -25.31
C PRO A 4 31.66 37.67 -26.17
N TYR A 5 31.18 36.47 -25.82
CA TYR A 5 31.38 35.25 -26.62
C TYR A 5 30.71 35.43 -27.99
N SER A 6 31.50 35.49 -29.06
CA SER A 6 31.00 35.37 -30.43
C SER A 6 30.81 33.88 -30.75
N LEU A 7 29.58 33.45 -31.05
CA LEU A 7 29.33 32.07 -31.47
C LEU A 7 30.22 31.70 -32.67
N SER A 8 30.86 30.54 -32.58
CA SER A 8 31.64 29.99 -33.68
C SER A 8 30.71 29.61 -34.85
N ARG A 9 31.22 29.61 -36.09
CA ARG A 9 30.43 29.24 -37.29
C ARG A 9 29.71 27.89 -37.15
N ARG A 10 30.29 26.94 -36.41
CA ARG A 10 29.67 25.63 -36.13
C ARG A 10 28.45 25.77 -35.23
N GLU A 11 28.55 26.54 -34.14
CA GLU A 11 27.44 26.79 -33.23
C GLU A 11 26.32 27.59 -33.91
N THR A 12 26.67 28.58 -34.75
CA THR A 12 25.67 29.31 -35.54
C THR A 12 24.93 28.38 -36.50
N THR A 13 25.64 27.46 -37.15
CA THR A 13 25.02 26.49 -38.08
C THR A 13 24.10 25.51 -37.34
N LEU A 14 24.49 25.09 -36.13
CA LEU A 14 23.73 24.14 -35.32
C LEU A 14 22.44 24.78 -34.78
N VAL A 15 22.52 26.04 -34.35
CA VAL A 15 21.34 26.83 -33.96
C VAL A 15 20.42 27.04 -35.16
N LEU A 16 20.96 27.39 -36.33
CA LEU A 16 20.15 27.62 -37.53
C LEU A 16 19.47 26.34 -38.03
N CYS A 17 20.17 25.20 -37.93
CA CYS A 17 19.60 23.88 -38.25
C CYS A 17 18.51 23.48 -37.27
N SER A 18 18.71 23.72 -35.97
CA SER A 18 17.72 23.44 -34.92
C SER A 18 16.46 24.30 -35.07
N VAL A 19 16.63 25.59 -35.40
CA VAL A 19 15.52 26.51 -35.68
C VAL A 19 14.78 26.10 -36.95
N MET A 20 15.48 25.67 -38.00
CA MET A 20 14.83 25.17 -39.22
C MET A 20 14.04 23.89 -38.97
N ILE A 21 14.58 22.94 -38.19
CA ILE A 21 13.86 21.72 -37.80
C ILE A 21 12.61 22.09 -36.98
N PHE A 22 12.74 22.97 -35.99
CA PHE A 22 11.60 23.44 -35.21
C PHE A 22 10.54 24.11 -36.08
N LEU A 23 10.93 24.99 -37.01
CA LEU A 23 9.99 25.63 -37.94
C LEU A 23 9.32 24.61 -38.86
N VAL A 24 10.03 23.58 -39.33
CA VAL A 24 9.43 22.53 -40.16
C VAL A 24 8.42 21.72 -39.37
N PHE A 25 8.73 21.28 -38.14
CA PHE A 25 7.81 20.51 -37.32
C PHE A 25 6.62 21.34 -36.83
N TYR A 26 6.85 22.60 -36.43
CA TYR A 26 5.79 23.51 -36.03
C TYR A 26 4.83 23.82 -37.19
N ASN A 27 5.36 24.04 -38.40
CA ASN A 27 4.53 24.21 -39.59
C ASN A 27 3.87 22.91 -40.03
N PHE A 28 4.48 21.74 -39.84
CA PHE A 28 3.84 20.46 -40.16
C PHE A 28 2.65 20.16 -39.23
N ASP A 29 2.78 20.46 -37.94
CA ASP A 29 1.71 20.24 -36.96
C ASP A 29 0.51 21.17 -37.24
N THR A 30 0.79 22.45 -37.50
CA THR A 30 -0.22 23.43 -37.90
C THR A 30 -0.84 23.15 -39.27
N THR A 31 -0.08 22.60 -40.24
CA THR A 31 -0.61 22.25 -41.56
C THR A 31 -1.40 20.93 -41.53
N SER A 32 -1.03 19.97 -40.66
CA SER A 32 -1.76 18.71 -40.51
C SER A 32 -3.15 18.89 -39.88
N SER A 33 -3.31 19.92 -39.03
CA SER A 33 -4.61 20.33 -38.49
C SER A 33 -5.56 20.99 -39.51
N LEU A 34 -5.02 21.46 -40.66
CA LEU A 34 -5.78 22.15 -41.72
C LEU A 34 -6.28 21.22 -42.83
N PHE A 35 -5.78 19.99 -42.92
CA PHE A 35 -6.22 19.00 -43.94
C PHE A 35 -7.20 17.94 -43.43
N ALA A 36 -7.59 17.99 -42.15
CA ALA A 36 -8.47 16.98 -41.54
C ALA A 36 -9.94 17.41 -41.35
N ASN A 37 -10.36 18.60 -41.81
CA ASN A 37 -11.80 18.88 -42.01
C ASN A 37 -12.06 20.11 -42.91
N PRO A 38 -12.76 19.94 -44.05
CA PRO A 38 -13.21 21.06 -44.87
C PRO A 38 -14.58 21.49 -44.35
N ASN A 39 -14.65 22.58 -43.58
CA ASN A 39 -15.80 23.49 -43.52
C ASN A 39 -15.63 24.45 -42.34
N LEU A 40 -15.29 25.71 -42.63
CA LEU A 40 -15.75 26.88 -41.87
C LEU A 40 -15.45 28.16 -42.68
N PRO A 41 -16.45 29.03 -42.94
CA PRO A 41 -16.23 30.32 -43.59
C PRO A 41 -15.75 31.35 -42.56
N GLY A 42 -14.77 32.15 -42.96
CA GLY A 42 -14.16 33.16 -42.10
C GLY A 42 -15.00 34.41 -41.87
N LYS A 43 -14.60 35.17 -40.83
CA LYS A 43 -14.55 36.63 -40.88
C LYS A 43 -13.66 37.20 -39.77
N SER A 44 -12.91 38.22 -40.17
CA SER A 44 -11.92 38.99 -39.42
C SER A 44 -12.59 40.18 -38.70
N SER A 45 -12.03 40.58 -37.56
CA SER A 45 -11.81 42.00 -37.23
C SER A 45 -10.83 42.16 -36.07
N ASN A 46 -10.04 43.23 -36.15
CA ASN A 46 -8.80 43.55 -35.44
C ASN A 46 -9.05 44.56 -34.27
N PRO A 47 -8.03 45.07 -33.53
CA PRO A 47 -7.99 45.09 -32.05
C PRO A 47 -8.07 46.49 -31.42
N THR A 48 -8.37 46.58 -30.11
CA THR A 48 -8.08 47.78 -29.29
C THR A 48 -7.77 47.45 -27.83
N ALA A 49 -6.55 47.85 -27.45
CA ALA A 49 -6.00 48.24 -26.15
C ALA A 49 -6.90 48.27 -24.89
N ASP A 50 -6.49 47.53 -23.85
CA ASP A 50 -5.80 48.03 -22.63
C ASP A 50 -6.06 47.05 -21.46
N GLY A 51 -5.02 46.64 -20.72
CA GLY A 51 -5.14 45.74 -19.55
C GLY A 51 -4.49 44.35 -19.63
N GLY A 52 -3.38 44.19 -20.35
CA GLY A 52 -2.68 42.91 -20.49
C GLY A 52 -1.62 42.66 -19.42
N LEU A 53 -2.00 42.14 -18.24
CA LEU A 53 -1.13 41.31 -17.39
C LEU A 53 -1.89 40.28 -16.53
N ASP A 54 -3.21 40.43 -16.31
CA ASP A 54 -4.02 39.44 -15.55
C ASP A 54 -4.57 38.29 -16.41
N MET A 55 -4.57 38.43 -17.74
CA MET A 55 -5.18 37.47 -18.67
C MET A 55 -4.27 36.29 -19.06
N ASP A 56 -2.95 36.44 -18.93
CA ASP A 56 -1.99 35.39 -19.27
C ASP A 56 -1.87 34.32 -18.17
N ILE A 57 -2.36 34.61 -16.94
CA ILE A 57 -2.32 33.66 -15.81
C ILE A 57 -3.65 32.92 -15.66
N TYR A 58 -4.79 33.59 -15.79
CA TYR A 58 -6.10 33.01 -15.46
C TYR A 58 -6.99 32.63 -16.64
N GLY A 59 -6.65 33.06 -17.87
CA GLY A 59 -7.49 32.81 -19.04
C GLY A 59 -8.83 33.56 -18.98
N ASP A 60 -9.37 33.89 -20.16
CA ASP A 60 -10.63 34.60 -20.30
C ASP A 60 -11.81 33.67 -19.99
N TRP A 61 -12.34 33.72 -18.76
CA TRP A 61 -13.64 33.15 -18.46
C TRP A 61 -14.74 34.16 -18.80
N VAL A 62 -14.85 34.49 -20.09
CA VAL A 62 -16.15 34.95 -20.61
C VAL A 62 -17.06 33.73 -20.61
N SER A 63 -18.08 33.79 -19.76
CA SER A 63 -19.21 32.85 -19.79
C SER A 63 -19.96 32.99 -21.11
N ASP A 64 -19.46 32.35 -22.16
CA ASP A 64 -20.17 32.13 -23.41
C ASP A 64 -21.19 30.99 -23.20
N GLU A 65 -22.29 31.35 -22.53
CA GLU A 65 -23.55 30.62 -22.67
C GLU A 65 -23.94 30.64 -24.16
N ARG A 66 -23.76 29.50 -24.82
CA ARG A 66 -24.05 29.16 -26.24
C ARG A 66 -22.83 29.05 -27.13
N ARG A 67 -22.03 28.02 -26.89
CA ARG A 67 -21.37 27.24 -27.95
C ARG A 67 -21.03 25.83 -27.47
N ILE A 68 -22.04 25.09 -27.04
CA ILE A 68 -21.98 23.63 -27.13
C ILE A 68 -22.04 23.28 -28.62
N SER A 69 -21.06 22.50 -29.03
CA SER A 69 -20.69 22.16 -30.41
C SER A 69 -21.90 21.94 -31.34
N SER A 70 -21.90 22.74 -32.40
CA SER A 70 -22.76 22.61 -33.57
C SER A 70 -22.28 21.44 -34.44
N VAL A 71 -22.71 20.23 -34.10
CA VAL A 71 -22.75 19.09 -35.06
C VAL A 71 -24.16 18.47 -35.15
N HIS A 72 -25.11 18.87 -34.28
CA HIS A 72 -26.48 18.33 -34.28
C HIS A 72 -27.53 19.24 -34.93
N LYS A 73 -27.31 19.70 -36.17
CA LYS A 73 -28.37 20.43 -36.90
C LYS A 73 -28.41 20.24 -38.42
N GLN A 74 -28.06 19.04 -38.90
CA GLN A 74 -28.33 18.63 -40.29
C GLN A 74 -28.87 17.19 -40.40
N GLN A 75 -29.60 16.71 -39.39
CA GLN A 75 -30.16 15.35 -39.46
C GLN A 75 -31.50 15.22 -38.71
N GLU A 76 -32.41 16.16 -38.94
CA GLU A 76 -33.80 16.08 -38.45
C GLU A 76 -34.86 16.01 -39.58
N GLU A 77 -34.46 15.79 -40.83
CA GLU A 77 -35.41 15.48 -41.90
C GLU A 77 -34.98 14.21 -42.66
N LYS A 78 -35.16 13.06 -42.00
CA LYS A 78 -35.52 11.77 -42.61
C LYS A 78 -35.76 10.76 -41.49
N GLU A 79 -37.03 10.56 -41.16
CA GLU A 79 -37.50 9.32 -40.56
C GLU A 79 -37.02 8.14 -41.44
N ASP A 80 -36.38 7.14 -40.84
CA ASP A 80 -36.85 5.74 -40.82
C ASP A 80 -35.73 4.83 -40.28
N GLY A 81 -36.07 3.99 -39.29
CA GLY A 81 -35.29 2.81 -38.91
C GLY A 81 -34.03 2.99 -38.02
N SER A 82 -34.09 2.38 -36.83
CA SER A 82 -32.95 1.79 -36.08
C SER A 82 -31.99 2.69 -35.28
N GLN A 83 -32.14 2.63 -33.95
CA GLN A 83 -31.10 2.72 -32.87
C GLN A 83 -30.24 4.01 -32.78
N GLY A 84 -29.85 4.53 -31.61
CA GLY A 84 -29.98 4.09 -30.23
C GLY A 84 -29.60 5.25 -29.29
N ASN A 85 -30.42 5.47 -28.28
CA ASN A 85 -30.16 6.46 -27.23
C ASN A 85 -29.37 5.77 -26.10
N ILE A 86 -28.07 6.07 -26.00
CA ILE A 86 -27.16 5.60 -24.94
C ILE A 86 -27.37 6.46 -23.69
N TRP A 87 -28.55 6.38 -23.09
CA TRP A 87 -28.80 6.65 -21.67
C TRP A 87 -30.09 5.91 -21.33
N LEU A 88 -29.94 4.63 -20.97
CA LEU A 88 -31.07 3.83 -20.50
C LEU A 88 -31.59 4.45 -19.20
N LYS A 89 -32.86 4.85 -19.20
CA LYS A 89 -33.60 5.04 -17.96
C LYS A 89 -33.54 3.74 -17.16
N SER A 90 -33.10 3.84 -15.90
CA SER A 90 -32.90 2.72 -14.96
C SER A 90 -34.08 1.73 -14.94
N ASP A 91 -35.30 2.23 -15.12
CA ASP A 91 -36.55 1.47 -15.08
C ASP A 91 -36.75 0.48 -16.25
N ARG A 92 -35.85 0.44 -17.25
CA ARG A 92 -35.94 -0.47 -18.42
C ARG A 92 -34.83 -1.52 -18.48
N VAL A 93 -33.94 -1.58 -17.49
CA VAL A 93 -32.93 -2.63 -17.40
C VAL A 93 -33.52 -3.80 -16.59
N PRO A 94 -33.62 -5.02 -17.15
CA PRO A 94 -33.99 -6.19 -16.37
C PRO A 94 -33.08 -6.31 -15.15
N GLU A 95 -33.59 -6.69 -13.98
CA GLU A 95 -32.80 -6.74 -12.72
C GLU A 95 -31.49 -7.52 -12.86
N ALA A 96 -31.43 -8.51 -13.76
CA ALA A 96 -30.25 -9.30 -14.09
C ALA A 96 -29.15 -8.57 -14.91
N GLN A 97 -29.42 -7.38 -15.44
CA GLN A 97 -28.51 -6.55 -16.25
C GLN A 97 -28.12 -5.22 -15.60
N LYS A 98 -28.62 -4.91 -14.39
CA LYS A 98 -28.03 -3.86 -13.56
C LYS A 98 -26.63 -4.34 -13.20
N GLN A 99 -25.62 -3.94 -13.98
CA GLN A 99 -24.24 -4.03 -13.51
C GLN A 99 -24.16 -3.17 -12.25
N VAL A 100 -23.98 -3.81 -11.09
CA VAL A 100 -23.65 -3.15 -9.83
C VAL A 100 -22.20 -2.66 -9.96
N ILE A 101 -21.99 -1.56 -10.70
CA ILE A 101 -20.64 -1.02 -10.93
C ILE A 101 -20.16 -0.25 -9.68
N PHE A 102 -21.08 0.24 -8.86
CA PHE A 102 -20.83 0.82 -7.53
C PHE A 102 -22.02 0.43 -6.64
N GLY A 103 -21.78 0.18 -5.35
CA GLY A 103 -22.78 -0.38 -4.42
C GLY A 103 -24.08 0.44 -4.31
N ASP A 104 -25.06 -0.09 -3.57
CA ASP A 104 -26.43 0.42 -3.44
C ASP A 104 -26.57 1.76 -2.69
N ILE A 105 -25.50 2.52 -2.55
CA ILE A 105 -25.41 3.67 -1.63
C ILE A 105 -25.32 4.97 -2.43
N GLY A 106 -26.25 5.89 -2.14
CA GLY A 106 -26.31 7.22 -2.71
C GLY A 106 -25.55 8.28 -1.89
N VAL A 107 -25.32 9.44 -2.50
CA VAL A 107 -24.66 10.61 -1.87
C VAL A 107 -25.37 11.06 -0.58
N ASN A 108 -26.69 10.84 -0.50
CA ASN A 108 -27.50 11.26 0.65
C ASN A 108 -27.34 10.33 1.88
N ASP A 109 -26.66 9.19 1.75
CA ASP A 109 -26.49 8.21 2.82
C ASP A 109 -25.25 8.48 3.71
N GLY A 110 -24.56 9.61 3.49
CA GLY A 110 -23.35 9.99 4.22
C GLY A 110 -23.60 10.52 5.64
N PHE A 111 -24.84 10.88 5.98
CA PHE A 111 -25.24 11.32 7.31
C PHE A 111 -26.24 10.34 7.91
N MET A 112 -26.03 9.97 9.17
CA MET A 112 -26.89 9.04 9.89
C MET A 112 -27.57 9.77 11.06
N PRO A 113 -28.89 10.02 10.99
CA PRO A 113 -29.65 10.42 12.16
C PRO A 113 -29.95 9.18 13.00
N TRP A 114 -29.59 9.21 14.29
CA TRP A 114 -29.93 8.14 15.24
C TRP A 114 -30.92 8.58 16.31
N GLY A 115 -31.13 9.89 16.49
CA GLY A 115 -32.10 10.39 17.47
C GLY A 115 -31.73 9.94 18.87
N LYS A 116 -32.60 9.12 19.48
CA LYS A 116 -32.35 8.50 20.79
C LYS A 116 -31.69 7.13 20.68
N ASP A 117 -31.68 6.52 19.50
CA ASP A 117 -31.20 5.15 19.28
C ASP A 117 -29.75 5.19 18.78
N ILE A 118 -28.86 5.76 19.60
CA ILE A 118 -27.44 5.89 19.28
C ILE A 118 -26.84 4.50 18.95
N PRO A 119 -25.99 4.40 17.92
CA PRO A 119 -25.42 3.12 17.53
C PRO A 119 -24.59 2.52 18.67
N GLU A 120 -24.98 1.33 19.11
CA GLU A 120 -24.19 0.56 20.08
C GLU A 120 -23.00 -0.09 19.37
N THR A 121 -21.81 0.08 19.95
CA THR A 121 -20.59 -0.56 19.47
C THR A 121 -20.67 -2.05 19.72
N ARG A 122 -20.24 -2.85 18.75
CA ARG A 122 -20.17 -4.32 18.90
C ARG A 122 -18.76 -4.80 18.62
N ILE A 123 -18.17 -5.55 19.55
CA ILE A 123 -16.93 -6.27 19.26
C ILE A 123 -17.22 -7.54 18.46
N VAL A 124 -16.54 -7.68 17.32
CA VAL A 124 -16.71 -8.82 16.40
C VAL A 124 -15.62 -9.85 16.66
N LYS A 125 -14.36 -9.40 16.72
CA LYS A 125 -13.19 -10.24 17.00
C LYS A 125 -12.14 -9.44 17.76
N HIS A 126 -11.38 -10.11 18.61
CA HIS A 126 -10.34 -9.48 19.40
C HIS A 126 -9.19 -10.44 19.72
N VAL A 127 -7.98 -9.91 19.60
CA VAL A 127 -6.77 -10.32 20.31
C VAL A 127 -6.03 -9.04 20.71
N ALA A 128 -5.15 -9.07 21.71
CA ALA A 128 -4.46 -7.86 22.15
C ALA A 128 -3.79 -7.12 20.98
N GLY A 129 -4.03 -5.81 20.86
CA GLY A 129 -3.59 -4.94 19.77
C GLY A 129 -4.33 -5.09 18.45
N PHE A 130 -5.24 -6.06 18.31
CA PHE A 130 -5.96 -6.29 17.05
C PHE A 130 -7.44 -6.56 17.29
N SER A 131 -8.28 -5.60 16.91
CA SER A 131 -9.72 -5.64 17.18
C SER A 131 -10.53 -5.37 15.92
N ILE A 132 -11.65 -6.07 15.75
CA ILE A 132 -12.68 -5.74 14.77
C ILE A 132 -13.92 -5.33 15.55
N MET A 133 -14.38 -4.11 15.32
CA MET A 133 -15.55 -3.54 15.98
C MET A 133 -16.47 -2.90 14.95
N ASP A 134 -17.78 -3.03 15.17
CA ASP A 134 -18.81 -2.35 14.38
C ASP A 134 -19.37 -1.17 15.18
N ASN A 135 -19.78 -0.11 14.49
CA ASN A 135 -20.38 1.11 15.09
C ASN A 135 -19.48 1.79 16.14
N VAL A 136 -18.19 1.98 15.81
CA VAL A 136 -17.29 2.78 16.65
C VAL A 136 -17.48 4.25 16.32
N ILE A 137 -17.59 5.12 17.32
CA ILE A 137 -17.82 6.55 17.10
C ILE A 137 -16.52 7.31 17.37
N MET A 138 -16.17 8.26 16.50
CA MET A 138 -15.08 9.19 16.73
C MET A 138 -15.63 10.61 16.77
N CYS A 139 -15.24 11.38 17.78
CA CYS A 139 -15.64 12.78 17.94
C CYS A 139 -14.53 13.53 18.67
N ASN A 140 -14.20 14.76 18.25
CA ASN A 140 -13.15 15.59 18.87
C ASN A 140 -11.77 14.90 18.98
N GLY A 141 -11.46 13.97 18.08
CA GLY A 141 -10.23 13.19 18.09
C GLY A 141 -10.23 11.98 19.05
N THR A 142 -11.25 11.85 19.89
CA THR A 142 -11.46 10.71 20.79
C THR A 142 -12.23 9.59 20.09
N ILE A 143 -11.83 8.34 20.34
CA ILE A 143 -12.54 7.14 19.88
C ILE A 143 -13.42 6.60 21.01
N PHE A 144 -14.72 6.52 20.77
CA PHE A 144 -15.74 6.08 21.72
C PHE A 144 -16.26 4.69 21.40
N ILE A 145 -16.27 3.85 22.42
CA ILE A 145 -17.00 2.58 22.47
C ILE A 145 -18.30 2.84 23.24
N VAL A 146 -19.43 2.72 22.58
CA VAL A 146 -20.75 2.96 23.20
C VAL A 146 -21.38 1.63 23.58
N THR A 147 -21.58 1.38 24.87
CA THR A 147 -22.25 0.16 25.38
C THR A 147 -22.70 0.32 26.83
N ASP A 148 -23.83 -0.29 27.20
CA ASP A 148 -24.28 -0.38 28.59
C ASP A 148 -23.61 -1.54 29.36
N SER A 149 -22.83 -2.37 28.67
CA SER A 149 -22.17 -3.55 29.24
C SER A 149 -20.64 -3.47 29.07
N PRO A 150 -19.94 -2.50 29.70
CA PRO A 150 -18.50 -2.30 29.51
C PRO A 150 -17.66 -3.54 29.86
N SER A 151 -18.13 -4.39 30.78
CA SER A 151 -17.46 -5.64 31.15
C SER A 151 -17.43 -6.70 30.04
N SER A 152 -18.26 -6.56 28.99
CA SER A 152 -18.24 -7.47 27.83
C SER A 152 -17.12 -7.13 26.84
N PHE A 153 -16.49 -5.97 27.00
CA PHE A 153 -15.39 -5.51 26.16
C PHE A 153 -14.03 -5.85 26.78
N PRO A 154 -13.00 -6.08 25.96
CA PRO A 154 -11.63 -6.13 26.43
C PRO A 154 -11.24 -4.76 27.01
N SER A 155 -10.22 -4.75 27.88
CA SER A 155 -9.71 -3.49 28.42
C SER A 155 -9.21 -2.59 27.28
N LEU A 156 -9.32 -1.27 27.45
CA LEU A 156 -8.83 -0.31 26.44
C LEU A 156 -7.32 -0.49 26.18
N GLY A 157 -6.54 -0.80 27.23
CA GLY A 157 -5.12 -1.16 27.10
C GLY A 157 -4.85 -2.50 26.41
N SER A 158 -5.87 -3.30 26.07
CA SER A 158 -5.74 -4.44 25.16
C SER A 158 -6.10 -4.06 23.72
N ILE A 159 -6.84 -2.98 23.50
CA ILE A 159 -7.26 -2.53 22.15
C ILE A 159 -6.21 -1.62 21.54
N ALA A 160 -5.75 -0.62 22.30
CA ALA A 160 -4.86 0.43 21.83
C ALA A 160 -3.79 0.76 22.90
N SER A 161 -2.78 1.51 22.51
CA SER A 161 -1.75 2.09 23.38
C SER A 161 -1.88 3.61 23.42
N SER A 162 -1.15 4.27 24.33
CA SER A 162 -1.09 5.73 24.32
C SER A 162 -0.32 6.24 23.11
N ALA A 163 -0.80 7.33 22.48
CA ALA A 163 -0.11 7.98 21.39
C ALA A 163 1.26 8.54 21.81
N ASP A 164 1.40 8.94 23.09
CA ASP A 164 2.64 9.45 23.67
C ASP A 164 3.60 8.32 24.10
N ASN A 165 3.06 7.24 24.68
CA ASN A 165 3.85 6.11 25.14
C ASN A 165 3.18 4.77 24.81
N SER A 166 3.68 4.10 23.78
CA SER A 166 3.14 2.82 23.30
C SER A 166 3.20 1.67 24.33
N ARG A 167 3.97 1.84 25.42
CA ARG A 167 4.03 0.87 26.53
C ARG A 167 2.89 1.00 27.52
N GLU A 168 2.08 2.05 27.41
CA GLU A 168 0.98 2.34 28.33
C GLU A 168 -0.37 2.18 27.63
N ALA A 169 -1.42 2.03 28.44
CA ALA A 169 -2.80 2.06 27.97
C ALA A 169 -3.14 3.46 27.42
N PRO A 170 -4.15 3.61 26.55
CA PRO A 170 -4.53 4.91 26.01
C PRO A 170 -4.92 5.87 27.14
N LEU A 171 -4.57 7.13 26.95
CA LEU A 171 -4.88 8.22 27.87
C LEU A 171 -6.36 8.60 27.78
N LEU A 172 -6.85 9.31 28.81
CA LEU A 172 -8.18 9.91 28.77
C LEU A 172 -8.26 10.90 27.59
N GLY A 173 -9.34 10.87 26.82
CA GLY A 173 -9.49 11.62 25.58
C GLY A 173 -8.91 10.96 24.33
N GLU A 174 -8.17 9.87 24.43
CA GLU A 174 -7.76 9.07 23.24
C GLU A 174 -8.80 7.99 22.93
N TRP A 175 -9.14 7.18 23.93
CA TRP A 175 -10.13 6.12 23.86
C TRP A 175 -11.01 6.12 25.11
N GLU A 176 -12.33 6.06 24.93
CA GLU A 176 -13.29 6.09 26.04
C GLU A 176 -14.44 5.11 25.85
N ILE A 177 -14.97 4.59 26.95
CA ILE A 177 -16.19 3.78 26.95
C ILE A 177 -17.31 4.62 27.57
N LEU A 178 -18.40 4.78 26.84
CA LEU A 178 -19.59 5.50 27.30
C LEU A 178 -20.79 4.54 27.38
N SER A 179 -21.60 4.69 28.42
CA SER A 179 -22.96 4.14 28.42
C SER A 179 -23.82 4.80 27.35
N ILE A 180 -24.90 4.16 26.95
CA ILE A 180 -25.84 4.71 25.96
C ILE A 180 -26.40 6.06 26.41
N GLU A 181 -26.65 6.23 27.71
CA GLU A 181 -27.10 7.49 28.31
C GLU A 181 -26.04 8.60 28.19
N GLN A 182 -24.81 8.33 28.63
CA GLN A 182 -23.71 9.30 28.52
C GLN A 182 -23.38 9.65 27.07
N ALA A 183 -23.47 8.67 26.18
CA ALA A 183 -23.20 8.86 24.76
C ALA A 183 -24.26 9.75 24.10
N ARG A 184 -25.53 9.67 24.50
CA ARG A 184 -26.58 10.61 24.02
C ARG A 184 -26.30 12.05 24.42
N ASP A 185 -25.88 12.25 25.66
CA ASP A 185 -25.60 13.59 26.20
C ASP A 185 -24.33 14.19 25.58
N THR A 186 -23.35 13.35 25.24
CA THR A 186 -22.02 13.78 24.77
C THR A 186 -21.93 13.86 23.25
N LEU A 187 -22.48 12.87 22.53
CA LEU A 187 -22.33 12.71 21.08
C LEU A 187 -23.55 13.22 20.29
N GLY A 188 -24.63 13.61 20.97
CA GLY A 188 -25.83 14.14 20.32
C GLY A 188 -26.63 13.08 19.55
N SER A 189 -27.39 13.52 18.55
CA SER A 189 -28.45 12.72 17.92
C SER A 189 -28.23 12.37 16.44
N TYR A 190 -27.11 12.78 15.86
CA TYR A 190 -26.76 12.50 14.47
C TYR A 190 -25.26 12.65 14.25
N GLY A 191 -24.77 12.11 13.14
CA GLY A 191 -23.36 12.24 12.75
C GLY A 191 -23.10 11.77 11.32
N GLY A 192 -21.84 11.88 10.92
CA GLY A 192 -21.38 11.32 9.65
C GLY A 192 -21.28 9.80 9.73
N LEU A 193 -21.55 9.10 8.62
CA LEU A 193 -21.37 7.65 8.52
C LEU A 193 -20.14 7.35 7.64
N ILE A 194 -19.11 6.76 8.25
CA ILE A 194 -17.93 6.25 7.56
C ILE A 194 -18.18 4.79 7.19
N GLN A 195 -18.70 4.60 5.98
CA GLN A 195 -19.16 3.30 5.47
C GLN A 195 -18.04 2.35 5.05
N GLY A 196 -18.32 1.06 5.13
CA GLY A 196 -17.41 -0.04 4.81
C GLY A 196 -16.29 -0.21 5.84
N ALA A 197 -15.41 -1.18 5.57
CA ALA A 197 -14.29 -1.48 6.46
C ALA A 197 -13.22 -0.38 6.41
N SER A 198 -12.98 0.24 7.56
CA SER A 198 -11.86 1.14 7.83
C SER A 198 -10.80 0.40 8.64
N TRP A 199 -9.54 0.51 8.22
CA TRP A 199 -8.39 0.06 8.99
C TRP A 199 -7.79 1.22 9.75
N LEU A 200 -7.39 1.00 10.99
CA LEU A 200 -6.77 1.96 11.86
C LEU A 200 -5.43 1.40 12.32
N SER A 201 -4.33 1.99 11.86
CA SER A 201 -3.00 1.76 12.40
C SER A 201 -2.75 2.83 13.45
N TYR A 202 -2.93 2.49 14.72
CA TYR A 202 -2.89 3.46 15.81
C TYR A 202 -1.46 3.76 16.28
N ASP A 203 -0.49 2.90 15.98
CA ASP A 203 0.91 3.12 16.37
C ASP A 203 1.50 4.41 15.80
N ALA A 204 2.29 5.10 16.62
CA ALA A 204 3.12 6.23 16.17
C ALA A 204 4.31 5.78 15.31
N ILE A 205 4.77 4.54 15.50
CA ILE A 205 5.85 3.93 14.71
C ILE A 205 5.31 2.64 14.10
N PRO A 206 4.92 2.66 12.82
CA PRO A 206 4.37 1.50 12.14
C PRO A 206 5.46 0.48 11.87
N SER A 207 5.08 -0.79 11.83
CA SER A 207 5.97 -1.90 11.49
C SER A 207 5.89 -2.25 10.00
N ASN A 208 6.94 -2.90 9.49
CA ASN A 208 6.96 -3.54 8.17
C ASN A 208 5.87 -4.60 7.96
N TYR A 209 5.28 -5.10 9.05
CA TYR A 209 4.18 -6.08 9.03
C TYR A 209 2.80 -5.46 9.32
N THR A 210 2.65 -4.13 9.26
CA THR A 210 1.38 -3.44 9.53
C THR A 210 0.28 -3.88 8.55
N LEU A 211 0.53 -3.83 7.23
CA LEU A 211 -0.45 -4.30 6.23
C LEU A 211 -0.74 -5.79 6.35
N PHE A 212 0.30 -6.58 6.65
CA PHE A 212 0.20 -8.03 6.80
C PHE A 212 -0.74 -8.40 7.97
N SER A 213 -0.54 -7.78 9.14
CA SER A 213 -1.33 -8.02 10.34
C SER A 213 -2.74 -7.43 10.27
N LEU A 214 -2.93 -6.25 9.67
CA LEU A 214 -4.25 -5.67 9.40
C LEU A 214 -5.08 -6.57 8.49
N TRP A 215 -4.50 -7.02 7.37
CA TRP A 215 -5.19 -7.94 6.48
C TRP A 215 -5.42 -9.31 7.14
N ARG A 216 -4.47 -9.81 7.94
CA ARG A 216 -4.66 -11.05 8.69
C ARG A 216 -5.83 -10.96 9.67
N THR A 217 -5.96 -9.83 10.35
CA THR A 217 -7.05 -9.54 11.26
C THR A 217 -8.35 -9.45 10.47
N HIS A 218 -8.39 -8.66 9.40
CA HIS A 218 -9.58 -8.46 8.58
C HIS A 218 -10.08 -9.74 7.89
N SER A 219 -9.17 -10.53 7.31
CA SER A 219 -9.46 -11.80 6.64
C SER A 219 -10.01 -12.88 7.58
N SER A 220 -9.88 -12.70 8.90
CA SER A 220 -10.55 -13.59 9.86
C SER A 220 -12.07 -13.55 9.74
N LEU A 221 -12.66 -12.49 9.16
CA LEU A 221 -14.09 -12.43 8.85
C LEU A 221 -14.51 -13.42 7.76
N ASN A 222 -13.58 -13.83 6.89
CA ASN A 222 -13.80 -14.78 5.81
C ASN A 222 -13.81 -16.24 6.31
N THR A 223 -14.63 -16.52 7.32
CA THR A 223 -14.81 -17.84 7.94
C THR A 223 -16.24 -18.38 7.80
N SER A 224 -17.16 -17.59 7.22
CA SER A 224 -18.59 -17.94 7.10
C SER A 224 -19.08 -17.99 5.66
N THR A 225 -20.06 -18.85 5.42
CA THR A 225 -20.74 -19.12 4.14
C THR A 225 -21.60 -17.96 3.60
N SER A 226 -21.57 -16.79 4.24
CA SER A 226 -22.36 -15.60 3.88
C SER A 226 -21.49 -14.57 3.15
N PRO A 227 -21.66 -14.41 1.81
CA PRO A 227 -20.85 -13.52 0.97
C PRO A 227 -20.88 -12.04 1.39
N ASP A 228 -21.95 -11.63 2.07
CA ASP A 228 -22.22 -10.22 2.38
C ASP A 228 -21.36 -9.66 3.54
N SER A 229 -20.62 -10.50 4.26
CA SER A 229 -19.87 -10.08 5.46
C SER A 229 -18.42 -9.65 5.19
N PHE A 230 -17.90 -9.92 3.99
CA PHE A 230 -16.50 -9.72 3.64
C PHE A 230 -16.36 -8.70 2.50
N HIS A 231 -16.19 -7.44 2.86
CA HIS A 231 -15.92 -6.35 1.91
C HIS A 231 -14.43 -6.00 1.91
N PRO A 232 -13.85 -5.59 0.77
CA PRO A 232 -12.48 -5.08 0.76
C PRO A 232 -12.35 -3.82 1.62
N PRO A 233 -11.19 -3.59 2.26
CA PRO A 233 -10.96 -2.38 3.01
C PRO A 233 -11.00 -1.16 2.09
N ARG A 234 -11.67 -0.10 2.54
CA ARG A 234 -11.80 1.15 1.78
C ARG A 234 -10.75 2.18 2.15
N ARG A 235 -10.28 2.16 3.39
CA ARG A 235 -9.33 3.15 3.91
C ARG A 235 -8.46 2.59 5.02
N LEU A 236 -7.23 3.10 5.10
CA LEU A 236 -6.29 2.91 6.19
C LEU A 236 -5.96 4.28 6.78
N LEU A 237 -6.27 4.45 8.06
CA LEU A 237 -6.06 5.67 8.84
C LEU A 237 -4.81 5.54 9.71
N PHE A 238 -4.03 6.60 9.76
CA PHE A 238 -2.85 6.76 10.62
C PHE A 238 -2.97 8.03 11.47
N PRO A 239 -3.67 8.01 12.61
CA PRO A 239 -3.88 9.20 13.44
C PRO A 239 -2.59 9.83 13.94
N ASN A 240 -1.56 9.00 14.14
CA ASN A 240 -0.31 9.40 14.78
C ASN A 240 0.86 9.58 13.81
N ILE A 241 0.63 9.43 12.50
CA ILE A 241 1.67 9.56 11.47
C ILE A 241 1.32 10.73 10.54
N PRO A 242 2.14 11.80 10.51
CA PRO A 242 1.92 12.90 9.57
C PRO A 242 2.15 12.44 8.13
N THR A 243 1.57 13.11 7.15
CA THR A 243 1.75 12.78 5.73
C THR A 243 3.23 12.89 5.30
N TYR A 244 3.94 13.87 5.84
CA TYR A 244 5.32 14.19 5.49
C TYR A 244 6.22 14.28 6.72
N LYS A 245 7.45 13.78 6.58
CA LYS A 245 8.48 13.91 7.62
C LYS A 245 9.34 15.15 7.44
N GLY A 246 9.98 15.56 8.53
CA GLY A 246 10.87 16.72 8.57
C GLY A 246 10.15 18.05 8.74
N ILE A 247 10.95 19.12 8.83
CA ILE A 247 10.50 20.48 9.14
C ILE A 247 9.48 20.97 8.10
N GLN A 248 8.40 21.61 8.58
CA GLN A 248 7.44 22.26 7.71
C GLN A 248 8.13 23.40 6.96
N PRO A 249 8.08 23.43 5.62
CA PRO A 249 8.74 24.47 4.84
C PRO A 249 8.12 25.84 5.13
N ASP A 250 8.96 26.88 5.11
CA ASP A 250 8.49 28.27 5.16
C ASP A 250 7.62 28.55 3.93
N LEU A 251 6.43 29.13 4.16
CA LEU A 251 5.47 29.50 3.11
C LEU A 251 6.08 30.49 2.10
N ASN A 252 7.03 31.32 2.55
CA ASN A 252 7.74 32.27 1.68
C ASN A 252 9.11 31.74 1.21
N GLY A 253 9.44 30.50 1.55
CA GLY A 253 10.69 29.85 1.19
C GLY A 253 10.65 29.19 -0.19
N PRO A 254 11.79 28.64 -0.65
CA PRO A 254 11.82 27.84 -1.86
C PRO A 254 10.94 26.58 -1.72
N ILE A 255 10.32 26.14 -2.82
CA ILE A 255 9.53 24.90 -2.85
C ILE A 255 10.47 23.71 -2.64
N ILE A 256 10.40 23.09 -1.46
CA ILE A 256 11.16 21.89 -1.11
C ILE A 256 10.23 20.69 -1.18
N ARG A 257 10.59 19.70 -2.00
CA ARG A 257 9.87 18.43 -2.05
C ARG A 257 10.07 17.70 -0.72
N ARG A 258 9.01 17.57 0.07
CA ARG A 258 9.04 16.83 1.33
C ARG A 258 9.01 15.32 1.08
N GLN A 259 9.73 14.58 1.91
CA GLN A 259 9.65 13.13 1.92
C GLN A 259 8.40 12.69 2.67
N ARG A 260 7.70 11.67 2.17
CA ARG A 260 6.60 11.06 2.91
C ARG A 260 7.10 10.44 4.21
N SER A 261 6.26 10.47 5.23
CA SER A 261 6.54 9.76 6.47
C SER A 261 6.59 8.26 6.23
N ASP A 262 7.26 7.57 7.13
CA ASP A 262 7.31 6.11 7.10
C ASP A 262 5.96 5.55 7.54
N SER A 263 5.37 4.69 6.69
CA SER A 263 4.13 3.96 6.99
C SER A 263 4.40 2.48 7.31
N GLY A 264 5.67 2.08 7.46
CA GLY A 264 6.08 0.69 7.62
C GLY A 264 5.92 -0.12 6.33
N PHE A 265 5.93 0.52 5.17
CA PHE A 265 5.95 -0.16 3.87
C PHE A 265 6.17 0.87 2.78
N HIS A 266 6.62 0.41 1.61
CA HIS A 266 6.80 1.29 0.47
C HIS A 266 5.46 1.92 0.02
N PRO A 267 5.39 3.24 -0.29
CA PRO A 267 4.13 3.92 -0.61
C PRO A 267 3.35 3.37 -1.82
N TYR A 268 4.02 2.63 -2.71
CA TYR A 268 3.38 1.97 -3.86
C TYR A 268 2.71 0.66 -3.49
N LEU A 269 3.18 -0.01 -2.43
CA LEU A 269 2.68 -1.31 -2.01
C LEU A 269 1.17 -1.33 -1.74
N PRO A 270 0.57 -0.42 -0.95
CA PRO A 270 -0.87 -0.45 -0.72
C PRO A 270 -1.66 -0.21 -2.02
N LYS A 271 -1.13 0.57 -2.97
CA LYS A 271 -1.81 0.82 -4.25
C LYS A 271 -1.74 -0.38 -5.20
N ALA A 272 -0.65 -1.14 -5.15
CA ALA A 272 -0.49 -2.35 -5.95
C ALA A 272 -1.24 -3.55 -5.35
N ALA A 273 -1.15 -3.75 -4.04
CA ALA A 273 -1.69 -4.90 -3.33
C ALA A 273 -3.17 -4.72 -2.92
N PHE A 274 -3.60 -3.48 -2.66
CA PHE A 274 -4.97 -3.10 -2.27
C PHE A 274 -5.49 -1.91 -3.11
N PRO A 275 -5.84 -2.11 -4.39
CA PRO A 275 -6.14 -0.99 -5.29
C PRO A 275 -7.28 -0.05 -4.85
N SER A 276 -8.25 -0.57 -4.07
CA SER A 276 -9.35 0.23 -3.52
C SER A 276 -9.02 1.00 -2.23
N LEU A 277 -7.81 0.83 -1.68
CA LEU A 277 -7.44 1.36 -0.37
C LEU A 277 -7.01 2.83 -0.46
N GLY A 278 -7.80 3.70 0.17
CA GLY A 278 -7.39 5.06 0.52
C GLY A 278 -6.41 5.07 1.70
N LEU A 279 -5.44 5.98 1.68
CA LEU A 279 -4.57 6.23 2.84
C LEU A 279 -4.95 7.59 3.40
N MET A 280 -5.11 7.67 4.72
CA MET A 280 -5.44 8.88 5.47
C MET A 280 -4.43 9.01 6.61
N TYR A 281 -3.77 10.17 6.69
CA TYR A 281 -2.72 10.44 7.67
C TYR A 281 -3.27 11.30 8.80
N LYS A 282 -2.38 11.69 9.72
CA LYS A 282 -2.70 12.51 10.89
C LYS A 282 -3.48 13.77 10.53
N GLU A 283 -3.12 14.45 9.45
CA GLU A 283 -3.82 15.67 9.04
C GLU A 283 -5.29 15.39 8.65
N ASP A 284 -5.56 14.27 7.96
CA ASP A 284 -6.94 13.86 7.64
C ASP A 284 -7.73 13.49 8.91
N TRP A 285 -7.05 12.93 9.92
CA TRP A 285 -7.65 12.63 11.23
C TRP A 285 -7.96 13.90 12.02
N GLU A 286 -7.05 14.88 12.00
CA GLU A 286 -7.23 16.19 12.62
C GLU A 286 -8.40 16.95 11.99
N ASP A 287 -8.57 16.88 10.67
CA ASP A 287 -9.74 17.47 10.00
C ASP A 287 -11.05 16.94 10.59
N TYR A 288 -11.17 15.61 10.77
CA TYR A 288 -12.35 15.05 11.42
C TYR A 288 -12.49 15.47 12.88
N ALA A 289 -11.39 15.54 13.63
CA ALA A 289 -11.40 15.96 15.03
C ALA A 289 -11.88 17.41 15.19
N LEU A 290 -11.46 18.30 14.28
CA LEU A 290 -11.78 19.73 14.28
C LEU A 290 -13.20 20.05 13.79
N MET A 291 -13.88 19.10 13.14
CA MET A 291 -15.27 19.30 12.72
C MET A 291 -16.26 19.32 13.90
N GLU A 292 -15.85 18.85 15.09
CA GLU A 292 -16.65 18.83 16.31
C GLU A 292 -18.04 18.16 16.15
N VAL A 293 -18.11 17.17 15.25
CA VAL A 293 -19.30 16.33 15.04
C VAL A 293 -18.90 14.86 15.08
N PRO A 294 -19.79 13.96 15.55
CA PRO A 294 -19.49 12.55 15.63
C PRO A 294 -19.48 11.90 14.23
N PHE A 295 -18.53 10.99 14.03
CA PHE A 295 -18.46 10.10 12.86
C PHE A 295 -18.53 8.65 13.31
N VAL A 296 -19.45 7.89 12.73
CA VAL A 296 -19.64 6.48 13.02
C VAL A 296 -18.92 5.66 11.98
N PHE A 297 -17.92 4.89 12.40
CA PHE A 297 -17.33 3.85 11.58
C PHE A 297 -18.27 2.64 11.53
N GLU A 298 -18.75 2.29 10.35
CA GLU A 298 -19.57 1.09 10.15
C GLU A 298 -18.81 -0.16 10.63
N ARG A 299 -17.53 -0.27 10.25
CA ARG A 299 -16.60 -1.27 10.75
C ARG A 299 -15.19 -0.70 10.87
N LEU A 300 -14.59 -0.87 12.03
CA LEU A 300 -13.22 -0.48 12.35
C LEU A 300 -12.37 -1.72 12.65
N VAL A 301 -11.29 -1.90 11.90
CA VAL A 301 -10.25 -2.90 12.17
C VAL A 301 -9.03 -2.17 12.71
N VAL A 302 -8.69 -2.42 13.98
CA VAL A 302 -7.60 -1.76 14.69
C VAL A 302 -6.37 -2.65 14.66
N ALA A 303 -5.21 -2.04 14.41
CA ALA A 303 -3.89 -2.58 14.70
C ALA A 303 -3.12 -1.58 15.57
N ASP A 304 -2.64 -2.06 16.71
CA ASP A 304 -1.80 -1.33 17.65
C ASP A 304 -0.75 -2.30 18.23
N PHE A 305 0.48 -2.12 17.79
CA PHE A 305 1.63 -2.94 18.11
C PHE A 305 2.14 -2.65 19.53
N GLY A 306 1.94 -1.44 20.05
CA GLY A 306 2.19 -1.12 21.45
C GLY A 306 1.34 -1.94 22.42
N ALA A 307 0.05 -2.04 22.14
CA ALA A 307 -0.91 -2.86 22.86
C ALA A 307 -0.64 -4.35 22.69
N ALA A 308 -0.33 -4.78 21.46
CA ALA A 308 0.07 -6.16 21.20
C ALA A 308 1.35 -6.53 21.97
N ALA A 309 2.37 -5.66 22.01
CA ALA A 309 3.65 -5.92 22.66
C ALA A 309 3.51 -6.20 24.16
N ARG A 310 2.53 -5.60 24.83
CA ARG A 310 2.23 -5.89 26.25
C ARG A 310 1.74 -7.33 26.51
N SER A 311 1.29 -8.02 25.47
CA SER A 311 0.74 -9.38 25.54
C SER A 311 1.52 -10.41 24.71
N ALA A 312 2.50 -9.98 23.90
CA ALA A 312 3.15 -10.81 22.90
C ALA A 312 4.21 -11.79 23.46
N ASN A 313 4.64 -11.63 24.71
CA ASN A 313 5.75 -12.39 25.30
C ASN A 313 6.97 -12.40 24.37
N ASP A 314 7.52 -13.57 24.04
CA ASP A 314 8.68 -13.73 23.14
C ASP A 314 8.33 -13.71 21.64
N MET A 315 7.05 -13.48 21.28
CA MET A 315 6.60 -13.40 19.89
C MET A 315 6.62 -11.95 19.40
N PRO A 316 6.92 -11.69 18.12
CA PRO A 316 6.75 -10.37 17.54
C PRO A 316 5.29 -9.89 17.64
N PRO A 317 5.01 -8.63 18.01
CA PRO A 317 3.64 -8.17 18.28
C PRO A 317 2.64 -8.38 17.13
N PHE A 318 3.09 -8.24 15.88
CA PHE A 318 2.25 -8.42 14.69
C PHE A 318 1.69 -9.83 14.50
N THR A 319 2.22 -10.80 15.25
CA THR A 319 1.90 -12.22 15.08
C THR A 319 0.69 -12.67 15.90
N LEU A 320 0.25 -11.86 16.87
CA LEU A 320 -0.93 -12.16 17.69
C LEU A 320 -2.19 -12.54 16.88
N PRO A 321 -2.57 -11.85 15.78
CA PRO A 321 -3.72 -12.24 14.97
C PRO A 321 -3.48 -13.52 14.16
N LEU A 322 -2.22 -13.93 13.91
CA LEU A 322 -1.91 -15.18 13.23
C LEU A 322 -2.32 -16.39 14.09
N VAL A 323 -2.14 -16.28 15.40
CA VAL A 323 -2.41 -17.34 16.39
C VAL A 323 -3.82 -17.20 16.98
N GLY A 324 -4.23 -15.99 17.33
CA GLY A 324 -5.46 -15.73 18.10
C GLY A 324 -6.74 -15.70 17.28
N LEU A 325 -6.66 -15.52 15.95
CA LEU A 325 -7.85 -15.37 15.10
C LEU A 325 -7.89 -16.43 14.01
N ASN A 326 -8.99 -17.17 13.88
CA ASN A 326 -9.16 -18.11 12.77
C ASN A 326 -9.38 -17.39 11.44
N ALA A 327 -8.68 -17.83 10.39
CA ALA A 327 -8.86 -17.38 9.00
C ALA A 327 -8.65 -18.55 8.02
N SER A 328 -9.01 -18.35 6.74
CA SER A 328 -8.70 -19.30 5.67
C SER A 328 -7.19 -19.56 5.58
N LYS A 329 -6.78 -20.77 5.15
CA LYS A 329 -5.37 -21.07 4.86
C LYS A 329 -4.79 -20.20 3.74
N GLU A 330 -5.65 -19.76 2.83
CA GLU A 330 -5.29 -18.94 1.66
C GLU A 330 -5.51 -17.44 1.92
N TRP A 331 -5.60 -17.02 3.18
CA TRP A 331 -5.97 -15.66 3.55
C TRP A 331 -5.13 -14.58 2.85
N TRP A 332 -3.84 -14.80 2.62
CA TRP A 332 -2.93 -13.84 1.96
C TRP A 332 -2.94 -13.90 0.42
N GLU A 333 -3.51 -14.96 -0.16
CA GLU A 333 -3.41 -15.24 -1.59
C GLU A 333 -4.02 -14.15 -2.50
N PRO A 334 -5.19 -13.55 -2.18
CA PRO A 334 -5.73 -12.46 -2.99
C PRO A 334 -4.79 -11.27 -3.10
N ILE A 335 -4.01 -11.00 -2.04
CA ILE A 335 -3.09 -9.87 -1.97
C ILE A 335 -1.84 -10.13 -2.82
N ARG A 336 -1.30 -11.36 -2.76
CA ARG A 336 -0.23 -11.81 -3.67
C ARG A 336 -0.64 -11.71 -5.13
N GLN A 337 -1.85 -12.16 -5.48
CA GLN A 337 -2.34 -12.11 -6.85
C GLN A 337 -2.50 -10.68 -7.38
N ASN A 338 -2.98 -9.75 -6.54
CA ASN A 338 -3.09 -8.34 -6.91
C ASN A 338 -1.72 -7.75 -7.21
N LEU A 339 -0.74 -8.01 -6.33
CA LEU A 339 0.62 -7.53 -6.53
C LEU A 339 1.26 -8.13 -7.79
N ALA A 340 1.14 -9.44 -8.00
CA ALA A 340 1.67 -10.11 -9.20
C ALA A 340 1.06 -9.55 -10.49
N LYS A 341 -0.26 -9.34 -10.52
CA LYS A 341 -0.96 -8.70 -11.64
C LYS A 341 -0.47 -7.28 -11.90
N PHE A 342 -0.29 -6.49 -10.85
CA PHE A 342 0.23 -5.12 -10.97
C PHE A 342 1.64 -5.11 -11.56
N LEU A 343 2.52 -5.99 -11.07
CA LEU A 343 3.90 -6.11 -11.53
C LEU A 343 4.04 -6.77 -12.91
N ARG A 344 2.94 -7.31 -13.47
CA ARG A 344 2.93 -8.13 -14.69
C ARG A 344 3.89 -9.31 -14.59
N VAL A 345 4.02 -9.82 -13.37
CA VAL A 345 4.68 -11.08 -13.12
C VAL A 345 3.66 -12.14 -13.48
N ASP A 346 3.80 -12.68 -14.69
CA ASP A 346 3.09 -13.89 -15.04
C ASP A 346 3.54 -14.96 -14.05
N HIS A 347 2.59 -15.53 -13.30
CA HIS A 347 2.82 -16.82 -12.67
C HIS A 347 3.07 -17.77 -13.83
N HIS A 348 4.35 -17.99 -14.18
CA HIS A 348 4.78 -18.65 -15.41
C HIS A 348 3.69 -19.61 -15.88
N ALA A 349 2.94 -19.15 -16.89
CA ALA A 349 2.05 -20.02 -17.62
C ALA A 349 2.93 -21.20 -17.98
N GLN A 350 2.55 -22.38 -17.47
CA GLN A 350 3.20 -23.64 -17.72
C GLN A 350 3.79 -23.60 -19.12
N ASN A 351 5.13 -23.62 -19.23
CA ASN A 351 5.74 -23.90 -20.51
C ASN A 351 5.32 -25.33 -20.84
N LEU A 352 4.17 -25.46 -21.50
CA LEU A 352 3.56 -26.71 -21.97
C LEU A 352 4.51 -27.51 -22.88
N ASN A 353 5.66 -26.92 -23.26
CA ASN A 353 6.67 -27.49 -24.14
C ASN A 353 7.99 -27.85 -23.43
N SER A 354 8.20 -27.50 -22.15
CA SER A 354 9.37 -27.94 -21.36
C SER A 354 8.89 -28.38 -19.98
N GLY A 355 8.74 -29.69 -19.77
CA GLY A 355 8.17 -30.28 -18.55
C GLY A 355 8.95 -30.06 -17.24
N GLN A 356 9.81 -29.04 -17.14
CA GLN A 356 10.47 -28.61 -15.90
C GLN A 356 10.29 -27.11 -15.69
N GLU A 357 9.74 -26.74 -14.55
CA GLU A 357 9.65 -25.38 -14.05
C GLU A 357 11.04 -24.98 -13.52
N LYS A 358 11.58 -23.85 -14.00
CA LYS A 358 12.87 -23.34 -13.49
C LYS A 358 12.69 -22.87 -12.06
N THR A 359 13.65 -23.19 -11.19
CA THR A 359 13.67 -22.65 -9.83
C THR A 359 14.24 -21.23 -9.85
N VAL A 360 13.47 -20.27 -9.36
CA VAL A 360 13.92 -18.89 -9.22
C VAL A 360 14.49 -18.66 -7.81
N VAL A 361 15.76 -18.29 -7.72
CA VAL A 361 16.45 -17.92 -6.47
C VAL A 361 16.65 -16.41 -6.47
N THR A 362 16.30 -15.74 -5.39
CA THR A 362 16.49 -14.29 -5.26
C THR A 362 17.29 -13.97 -4.02
N TYR A 363 18.45 -13.33 -4.20
CA TYR A 363 19.27 -12.80 -3.14
C TYR A 363 18.99 -11.30 -2.97
N ILE A 364 18.41 -10.93 -1.83
CA ILE A 364 18.21 -9.53 -1.44
C ILE A 364 19.49 -9.06 -0.73
N SER A 365 20.35 -8.38 -1.49
CA SER A 365 21.62 -7.84 -1.03
C SER A 365 21.41 -6.58 -0.20
N HIS A 366 21.98 -6.56 0.99
CA HIS A 366 22.00 -5.37 1.87
C HIS A 366 23.35 -4.62 1.81
N GLN A 367 24.19 -4.92 0.82
CA GLN A 367 25.53 -4.32 0.75
C GLN A 367 25.52 -2.81 0.48
N ASP A 368 24.53 -2.34 -0.29
CA ASP A 368 24.40 -0.92 -0.65
C ASP A 368 23.69 -0.08 0.42
N ALA A 369 23.13 -0.73 1.44
CA ALA A 369 22.39 -0.04 2.48
C ALA A 369 23.31 0.82 3.35
N THR A 370 22.81 2.00 3.71
CA THR A 370 23.57 2.98 4.52
C THR A 370 23.68 2.57 5.99
N SER A 371 22.82 1.67 6.45
CA SER A 371 22.75 1.20 7.83
C SER A 371 22.23 -0.25 7.88
N GLY A 372 22.31 -0.87 9.05
CA GLY A 372 21.97 -2.28 9.24
C GLY A 372 23.15 -3.22 9.01
N SER A 373 22.94 -4.50 9.32
CA SER A 373 23.94 -5.54 9.20
C SER A 373 24.08 -6.00 7.74
N ARG A 374 25.29 -6.40 7.35
CA ARG A 374 25.59 -6.79 5.98
C ARG A 374 26.54 -7.97 5.96
N LEU A 375 26.63 -8.68 4.85
CA LEU A 375 27.61 -9.76 4.72
C LEU A 375 29.02 -9.15 4.65
N ARG A 376 29.98 -9.85 5.24
CA ARG A 376 31.40 -9.57 5.03
C ARG A 376 31.68 -9.56 3.52
N SER A 377 32.41 -8.55 3.02
CA SER A 377 32.59 -8.35 1.57
C SER A 377 33.14 -9.57 0.83
N GLY A 378 34.05 -10.33 1.45
CA GLY A 378 34.57 -11.57 0.86
C GLY A 378 33.51 -12.66 0.71
N ASP A 379 32.68 -12.85 1.74
CA ASP A 379 31.63 -13.86 1.78
C ASP A 379 30.48 -13.47 0.85
N HIS A 380 30.15 -12.17 0.76
CA HIS A 380 29.22 -11.62 -0.23
C HIS A 380 29.66 -11.93 -1.66
N ASN A 381 30.89 -11.57 -2.03
CA ASN A 381 31.41 -11.80 -3.39
C ASN A 381 31.45 -13.30 -3.72
N ALA A 382 31.81 -14.14 -2.74
CA ALA A 382 31.82 -15.58 -2.90
C ALA A 382 30.40 -16.15 -3.08
N LEU A 383 29.40 -15.65 -2.35
CA LEU A 383 28.00 -16.02 -2.54
C LEU A 383 27.47 -15.59 -3.91
N VAL A 384 27.75 -14.36 -4.35
CA VAL A 384 27.37 -13.88 -5.68
C VAL A 384 27.94 -14.79 -6.76
N ASN A 385 29.25 -15.08 -6.74
CA ASN A 385 29.88 -15.97 -7.72
C ASN A 385 29.28 -17.39 -7.69
N ALA A 386 28.97 -17.92 -6.51
CA ALA A 386 28.38 -19.24 -6.36
C ALA A 386 26.94 -19.30 -6.92
N LEU A 387 26.16 -18.25 -6.70
CA LEU A 387 24.82 -18.11 -7.27
C LEU A 387 24.86 -17.89 -8.79
N GLU A 388 25.81 -17.11 -9.31
CA GLU A 388 26.03 -16.97 -10.76
C GLU A 388 26.40 -18.32 -11.40
N THR A 389 27.24 -19.13 -10.74
CA THR A 389 27.55 -20.49 -11.20
C THR A 389 26.30 -21.38 -11.19
N LEU A 390 25.42 -21.23 -10.19
CA LEU A 390 24.13 -21.92 -10.15
C LEU A 390 23.23 -21.49 -11.32
N HIS A 391 23.25 -20.22 -11.69
CA HIS A 391 22.49 -19.68 -12.83
C HIS A 391 22.92 -20.25 -14.19
N GLU A 392 24.20 -20.63 -14.33
CA GLU A 392 24.69 -21.30 -15.56
C GLU A 392 24.03 -22.66 -15.78
N SER A 393 23.46 -23.27 -14.74
CA SER A 393 22.63 -24.46 -14.91
C SER A 393 21.26 -24.08 -15.46
N ASN A 394 20.78 -24.81 -16.48
CA ASN A 394 19.52 -24.49 -17.16
C ASN A 394 18.28 -24.60 -16.27
N ASP A 395 18.42 -25.17 -15.06
CA ASP A 395 17.33 -25.42 -14.12
C ASP A 395 17.06 -24.25 -13.17
N PHE A 396 17.96 -23.26 -13.11
CA PHE A 396 17.89 -22.15 -12.15
C PHE A 396 17.87 -20.77 -12.83
N GLU A 397 17.04 -19.88 -12.29
CA GLU A 397 17.07 -18.45 -12.54
C GLU A 397 17.53 -17.75 -11.26
N VAL A 398 18.48 -16.82 -11.34
CA VAL A 398 19.04 -16.15 -10.17
C VAL A 398 18.90 -14.65 -10.32
N ASN A 399 18.25 -14.03 -9.34
CA ASN A 399 18.08 -12.59 -9.24
C ASN A 399 18.87 -12.06 -8.04
N ILE A 400 19.77 -11.11 -8.26
CA ILE A 400 20.50 -10.42 -7.19
C ILE A 400 19.99 -8.98 -7.17
N VAL A 401 19.23 -8.63 -6.14
CA VAL A 401 18.57 -7.32 -6.03
C VAL A 401 19.03 -6.60 -4.78
N SER A 402 19.17 -5.28 -4.86
CA SER A 402 19.52 -4.45 -3.71
C SER A 402 18.30 -4.21 -2.82
N SER A 403 18.47 -4.26 -1.50
CA SER A 403 17.41 -3.92 -0.54
C SER A 403 16.94 -2.47 -0.69
N GLU A 404 17.85 -1.55 -1.03
CA GLU A 404 17.58 -0.14 -1.32
C GLU A 404 17.36 0.16 -2.82
N GLY A 405 17.26 -0.90 -3.63
CA GLY A 405 17.06 -0.81 -5.08
C GLY A 405 15.66 -0.35 -5.50
N PRO A 406 15.42 -0.21 -6.81
CA PRO A 406 14.12 0.14 -7.35
C PRO A 406 13.02 -0.81 -6.88
N TRP A 407 11.95 -0.27 -6.30
CA TRP A 407 10.87 -1.06 -5.70
C TRP A 407 10.23 -2.09 -6.64
N VAL A 408 9.97 -1.70 -7.91
CA VAL A 408 9.35 -2.59 -8.91
C VAL A 408 10.26 -3.80 -9.20
N GLU A 409 11.56 -3.57 -9.36
CA GLU A 409 12.53 -4.63 -9.63
C GLU A 409 12.61 -5.62 -8.48
N ARG A 410 12.75 -5.10 -7.25
CA ARG A 410 12.83 -5.93 -6.03
C ARG A 410 11.57 -6.77 -5.81
N LEU A 411 10.38 -6.16 -5.87
CA LEU A 411 9.14 -6.88 -5.62
C LEU A 411 8.78 -7.85 -6.76
N SER A 412 9.14 -7.54 -8.01
CA SER A 412 8.99 -8.49 -9.12
C SER A 412 9.84 -9.73 -8.91
N ALA A 413 11.12 -9.55 -8.53
CA ALA A 413 12.01 -10.68 -8.23
C ALA A 413 11.43 -11.55 -7.11
N VAL A 414 11.01 -10.93 -6.00
CA VAL A 414 10.38 -11.61 -4.84
C VAL A 414 9.12 -12.39 -5.23
N ALA A 415 8.23 -11.80 -6.03
CA ALA A 415 6.98 -12.43 -6.45
C ALA A 415 7.20 -13.62 -7.42
N GLN A 416 8.35 -13.66 -8.09
CA GLN A 416 8.76 -14.75 -8.99
C GLN A 416 9.55 -15.85 -8.28
N SER A 417 10.17 -15.55 -7.14
CA SER A 417 11.06 -16.49 -6.45
C SER A 417 10.36 -17.78 -6.00
N ASN A 418 11.16 -18.83 -5.88
CA ASN A 418 10.91 -20.00 -5.04
C ASN A 418 11.74 -19.89 -3.75
N VAL A 419 13.00 -19.46 -3.86
CA VAL A 419 13.90 -19.32 -2.71
C VAL A 419 14.35 -17.87 -2.57
N ILE A 420 14.17 -17.29 -1.40
CA ILE A 420 14.70 -15.96 -1.06
C ILE A 420 15.83 -16.10 -0.05
N LEU A 421 16.90 -15.35 -0.24
CA LEU A 421 18.07 -15.28 0.63
C LEU A 421 18.29 -13.83 1.05
N GLY A 422 18.68 -13.60 2.31
CA GLY A 422 19.10 -12.27 2.74
C GLY A 422 19.60 -12.23 4.17
N VAL A 423 20.17 -11.09 4.54
CA VAL A 423 20.57 -10.82 5.92
C VAL A 423 19.36 -10.48 6.77
N TYR A 424 19.45 -10.76 8.07
CA TYR A 424 18.36 -10.44 8.99
C TYR A 424 18.05 -8.95 9.03
N GLY A 425 16.77 -8.63 9.24
CA GLY A 425 16.27 -7.28 9.36
C GLY A 425 15.08 -6.98 8.46
N ASP A 426 14.81 -5.69 8.30
CA ASP A 426 13.58 -5.18 7.67
C ASP A 426 13.46 -5.48 6.18
N SER A 427 14.58 -5.67 5.48
CA SER A 427 14.62 -5.90 4.03
C SER A 427 13.94 -7.22 3.62
N LEU A 428 13.78 -8.16 4.55
CA LEU A 428 13.14 -9.44 4.30
C LEU A 428 11.62 -9.43 4.52
N ALA A 429 11.03 -8.32 4.97
CA ALA A 429 9.57 -8.24 5.15
C ALA A 429 8.80 -8.46 3.84
N ASP A 430 9.39 -8.11 2.69
CA ASP A 430 8.82 -8.36 1.36
C ASP A 430 8.63 -9.87 1.07
N SER A 431 9.31 -10.77 1.81
CA SER A 431 9.21 -12.23 1.64
C SER A 431 7.81 -12.81 1.85
N VAL A 432 6.88 -12.07 2.49
CA VAL A 432 5.47 -12.48 2.56
C VAL A 432 4.81 -12.60 1.18
N PHE A 433 5.37 -11.96 0.15
CA PHE A 433 4.90 -12.05 -1.23
C PHE A 433 5.46 -13.24 -2.01
N LEU A 434 6.41 -13.98 -1.42
CA LEU A 434 6.88 -15.26 -1.96
C LEU A 434 5.69 -16.22 -2.13
N ARG A 435 5.63 -16.91 -3.27
CA ARG A 435 4.58 -17.91 -3.51
C ARG A 435 4.83 -19.14 -2.63
N PRO A 436 3.84 -19.60 -1.84
CA PRO A 436 3.97 -20.87 -1.11
C PRO A 436 3.99 -22.05 -2.07
N SER A 437 4.93 -22.98 -1.86
CA SER A 437 5.02 -24.26 -2.55
C SER A 437 5.84 -25.24 -1.70
N GLY A 438 5.86 -26.52 -2.07
CA GLY A 438 6.71 -27.52 -1.40
C GLY A 438 8.21 -27.21 -1.49
N HIS A 439 8.61 -26.38 -2.46
CA HIS A 439 9.99 -25.98 -2.72
C HIS A 439 10.25 -24.50 -2.40
N SER A 440 9.31 -23.83 -1.69
CA SER A 440 9.47 -22.43 -1.35
C SER A 440 10.16 -22.26 0.00
N ALA A 441 11.23 -21.46 0.05
CA ALA A 441 11.95 -21.21 1.29
C ALA A 441 12.48 -19.77 1.42
N LEU A 442 12.54 -19.29 2.66
CA LEU A 442 13.32 -18.11 3.05
C LEU A 442 14.56 -18.58 3.83
N MET A 443 15.74 -18.13 3.41
CA MET A 443 17.00 -18.31 4.14
C MET A 443 17.48 -16.96 4.69
N GLU A 444 17.58 -16.87 6.01
CA GLU A 444 17.96 -15.63 6.70
C GLU A 444 19.31 -15.80 7.41
N PHE A 445 20.21 -14.84 7.17
CA PHE A 445 21.56 -14.83 7.72
C PHE A 445 21.65 -13.90 8.92
N PHE A 446 22.06 -14.43 10.08
CA PHE A 446 22.23 -13.68 11.31
C PHE A 446 23.69 -13.69 11.78
N PRO A 447 24.12 -12.66 12.52
CA PRO A 447 25.36 -12.72 13.30
C PRO A 447 25.21 -13.73 14.45
N SER A 448 26.33 -14.09 15.05
CA SER A 448 26.32 -15.01 16.20
C SER A 448 25.54 -14.41 17.37
N ASP A 449 24.80 -15.26 18.08
CA ASP A 449 24.03 -14.91 19.28
C ASP A 449 22.88 -13.90 19.04
N VAL A 450 22.47 -13.69 17.78
CA VAL A 450 21.31 -12.86 17.42
C VAL A 450 20.28 -13.71 16.69
N PHE A 451 19.03 -13.63 17.13
CA PHE A 451 17.93 -14.28 16.46
C PHE A 451 16.63 -13.54 16.76
N THR A 452 15.93 -13.13 15.70
CA THR A 452 14.58 -12.56 15.76
C THR A 452 13.61 -13.47 15.01
N ARG A 453 12.33 -13.34 15.31
CA ARG A 453 11.30 -14.26 14.78
C ARG A 453 10.37 -13.62 13.76
N ASP A 454 10.66 -12.40 13.35
CA ASP A 454 9.81 -11.60 12.48
C ASP A 454 9.59 -12.29 11.13
N ALA A 455 10.65 -12.49 10.34
CA ALA A 455 10.49 -13.15 9.04
C ALA A 455 10.11 -14.64 9.21
N GLU A 456 10.68 -15.34 10.20
CA GLU A 456 10.34 -16.73 10.54
C GLU A 456 8.82 -16.92 10.73
N THR A 457 8.22 -16.14 11.63
CA THR A 457 6.81 -16.28 11.96
C THR A 457 5.93 -15.85 10.78
N ALA A 458 6.33 -14.79 10.06
CA ALA A 458 5.60 -14.31 8.90
C ALA A 458 5.52 -15.38 7.79
N VAL A 459 6.66 -15.91 7.34
CA VAL A 459 6.67 -16.87 6.22
C VAL A 459 6.12 -18.24 6.62
N ARG A 460 6.38 -18.71 7.85
CA ARG A 460 5.81 -19.99 8.33
C ARG A 460 4.28 -19.93 8.42
N SER A 461 3.71 -18.77 8.78
CA SER A 461 2.25 -18.59 8.80
C SER A 461 1.60 -18.70 7.42
N LEU A 462 2.39 -18.59 6.36
CA LEU A 462 1.99 -18.73 4.96
C LEU A 462 2.31 -20.12 4.38
N GLY A 463 2.83 -21.05 5.20
CA GLY A 463 3.23 -22.39 4.77
C GLY A 463 4.56 -22.43 4.00
N ILE A 464 5.40 -21.41 4.14
CA ILE A 464 6.72 -21.33 3.49
C ILE A 464 7.78 -21.87 4.45
N HIS A 465 8.75 -22.62 3.91
CA HIS A 465 9.86 -23.14 4.71
C HIS A 465 10.82 -22.01 5.13
N TYR A 466 11.35 -22.09 6.34
CA TYR A 466 12.26 -21.07 6.88
C TYR A 466 13.54 -21.71 7.40
N ILE A 467 14.68 -21.12 7.04
CA ILE A 467 16.02 -21.59 7.38
C ILE A 467 16.81 -20.42 7.93
N ALA A 468 17.30 -20.54 9.17
CA ALA A 468 18.18 -19.54 9.77
C ALA A 468 19.63 -20.00 9.73
N TRP A 469 20.56 -19.06 9.58
CA TRP A 469 21.99 -19.33 9.57
C TRP A 469 22.73 -18.45 10.57
N TRP A 470 23.59 -19.07 11.39
CA TRP A 470 24.65 -18.41 12.16
C TRP A 470 26.01 -18.84 11.64
N ASN A 471 26.68 -17.97 10.90
CA ASN A 471 27.94 -18.31 10.25
C ASN A 471 27.80 -19.56 9.36
N ASP A 472 28.36 -20.68 9.79
CA ASP A 472 28.35 -22.00 9.16
C ASP A 472 27.24 -22.93 9.68
N ARG A 473 26.52 -22.52 10.73
CA ARG A 473 25.49 -23.33 11.39
C ARG A 473 24.11 -23.02 10.82
N ARG A 474 23.44 -24.07 10.35
CA ARG A 474 22.06 -24.06 9.86
C ARG A 474 21.09 -24.47 10.96
N PHE A 475 19.98 -23.75 11.06
CA PHE A 475 18.87 -24.06 11.97
C PHE A 475 17.57 -24.15 11.19
N GLU A 476 16.77 -25.18 11.49
CA GLU A 476 15.47 -25.43 10.88
C GLU A 476 14.52 -26.07 11.87
N ASN A 477 13.22 -25.98 11.60
CA ASN A 477 12.18 -26.56 12.46
C ASN A 477 12.33 -26.05 13.92
N ASP A 478 12.07 -26.88 14.92
CA ASP A 478 12.10 -26.47 16.33
C ASP A 478 13.52 -26.39 16.92
N SER A 479 14.57 -26.36 16.07
CA SER A 479 15.96 -26.24 16.49
C SER A 479 16.47 -24.79 16.52
N PHE A 480 15.60 -23.79 16.48
CA PHE A 480 16.02 -22.38 16.42
C PHE A 480 16.74 -21.93 17.69
N PRO A 481 17.71 -21.00 17.57
CA PRO A 481 18.34 -20.40 18.74
C PRO A 481 17.35 -19.63 19.63
N PRO A 482 17.69 -19.37 20.90
CA PRO A 482 16.88 -18.50 21.75
C PRO A 482 16.79 -17.10 21.15
N VAL A 483 15.63 -16.46 21.31
CA VAL A 483 15.40 -15.09 20.82
C VAL A 483 16.36 -14.15 21.52
N ALA A 484 17.15 -13.43 20.73
CA ALA A 484 18.14 -12.48 21.18
C ALA A 484 18.16 -11.29 20.22
N PRO A 485 17.79 -10.07 20.67
CA PRO A 485 17.74 -8.91 19.80
C PRO A 485 19.12 -8.55 19.28
N GLY A 486 19.19 -8.09 18.03
CA GLY A 486 20.42 -7.57 17.45
C GLY A 486 20.84 -6.24 18.10
N SER A 487 22.10 -5.84 17.91
CA SER A 487 22.54 -4.48 18.26
C SER A 487 22.18 -3.49 17.16
N ASP A 488 21.98 -2.22 17.53
CA ASP A 488 21.82 -1.12 16.56
C ASP A 488 23.09 -0.83 15.74
N LEU A 489 24.23 -1.41 16.12
CA LEU A 489 25.47 -1.30 15.37
C LEU A 489 25.43 -2.21 14.13
N THR A 490 25.88 -1.69 12.99
CA THR A 490 26.13 -2.49 11.79
C THR A 490 27.13 -3.59 12.10
N GLN A 491 26.69 -4.85 11.96
CA GLN A 491 27.56 -6.01 12.11
C GLN A 491 27.89 -6.63 10.75
N GLU A 492 29.11 -7.15 10.63
CA GLU A 492 29.51 -7.99 9.49
C GLU A 492 29.14 -9.45 9.79
N ILE A 493 28.23 -9.98 8.97
CA ILE A 493 27.76 -11.36 9.05
C ILE A 493 28.66 -12.23 8.19
N ARG A 494 29.08 -13.36 8.73
CA ARG A 494 29.84 -14.38 8.00
C ARG A 494 28.90 -15.47 7.54
N ILE A 495 29.21 -16.10 6.42
CA ILE A 495 28.49 -17.27 5.91
C ILE A 495 29.46 -18.24 5.24
N ASP A 496 29.02 -19.49 5.05
CA ASP A 496 29.64 -20.43 4.10
C ASP A 496 28.80 -20.48 2.82
N PRO A 497 29.22 -19.82 1.72
CA PRO A 497 28.47 -19.82 0.46
C PRO A 497 28.21 -21.21 -0.12
N ALA A 498 29.13 -22.17 0.07
CA ALA A 498 28.95 -23.51 -0.47
C ALA A 498 27.85 -24.26 0.29
N ALA A 499 27.80 -24.09 1.62
CA ALA A 499 26.73 -24.65 2.44
C ALA A 499 25.36 -24.03 2.10
N VAL A 500 25.31 -22.71 1.81
CA VAL A 500 24.09 -22.03 1.38
C VAL A 500 23.59 -22.59 0.04
N VAL A 501 24.46 -22.71 -0.97
CA VAL A 501 24.07 -23.27 -2.28
C VAL A 501 23.61 -24.74 -2.14
N HIS A 502 24.27 -25.53 -1.30
CA HIS A 502 23.83 -26.90 -1.02
C HIS A 502 22.42 -26.93 -0.42
N ALA A 503 22.11 -26.04 0.52
CA ALA A 503 20.78 -25.94 1.10
C ALA A 503 19.71 -25.51 0.08
N ILE A 504 20.05 -24.68 -0.91
CA ILE A 504 19.15 -24.32 -2.01
C ILE A 504 18.78 -25.57 -2.80
N LEU A 505 19.78 -26.39 -3.17
CA LEU A 505 19.56 -27.64 -3.90
C LEU A 505 18.70 -28.62 -3.10
N GLU A 506 18.89 -28.72 -1.78
CA GLU A 506 18.06 -29.55 -0.90
C GLU A 506 16.60 -29.10 -0.87
N VAL A 507 16.33 -27.80 -0.78
CA VAL A 507 14.96 -27.26 -0.79
C VAL A 507 14.24 -27.60 -2.09
N VAL A 508 14.94 -27.51 -3.22
CA VAL A 508 14.38 -27.76 -4.55
C VAL A 508 14.16 -29.25 -4.81
N THR A 509 14.92 -30.13 -4.15
CA THR A 509 14.84 -31.58 -4.33
C THR A 509 13.95 -32.29 -3.30
N ARG A 510 13.36 -31.55 -2.35
CA ARG A 510 12.40 -32.11 -1.39
C ARG A 510 11.13 -32.61 -2.12
N VAL A 511 10.84 -33.90 -1.95
CA VAL A 511 9.65 -34.59 -2.51
C VAL A 511 8.45 -34.48 -1.58
#